data_AF-A0A809RJG1-F1
#
_entry.id   AF-A0A809RJG1-F1
#
_cell.length_a   1.000
_cell.length_b   1.000
_cell.length_c   1.000
_cell.angle_alpha   90.00
_cell.angle_beta   90.00
_cell.angle_gamma   90.00
#
_symmetry.space_group_name_H-M   'P 1'
#
loop_
_entity.id
_entity.type
_entity.pdbx_description
1 polymer ?
#
loop_
_entity_poly.entity_id
_entity_poly.type
_entity_poly.pdbx_seq_one_letter_code
_entity_poly.pdbx_strand_id
1 'polypeptide(L)'
;MAQAFSQQVDLSDFIGMHPESGQAVDSLPYEFRDANGCILQQGHTNESGDTQRVMTEKQEQIVLYVGTGDWKLAMDGKHDL
;
A
#
# COMPACT_ATOMS: atom_id res chain seq x y z
N MET A 1 3.87 30.31 -9.73
CA MET A 1 3.16 29.08 -10.13
C MET A 1 3.15 28.18 -8.90
N ALA A 2 1.98 27.70 -8.45
CA ALA A 2 1.95 26.71 -7.38
C ALA A 2 2.44 25.37 -7.97
N GLN A 3 3.47 24.79 -7.38
CA GLN A 3 4.01 23.50 -7.80
C GLN A 3 3.40 22.43 -6.91
N ALA A 4 2.65 21.49 -7.49
CA ALA A 4 2.13 20.34 -6.78
C ALA A 4 3.08 19.15 -6.96
N PHE A 5 3.38 18.47 -5.87
CA PHE A 5 4.17 17.23 -5.87
C PHE A 5 3.20 16.07 -5.70
N SER A 6 3.42 14.99 -6.44
CA SER A 6 2.50 13.86 -6.42
C SER A 6 3.21 12.54 -6.59
N GLN A 7 2.73 11.51 -5.89
CA GLN A 7 3.22 10.16 -6.06
C GLN A 7 2.07 9.16 -6.01
N GLN A 8 2.18 8.11 -6.82
CA GLN A 8 1.35 6.92 -6.80
C GLN A 8 2.28 5.73 -6.82
N VAL A 9 1.94 4.67 -6.09
CA VAL A 9 2.78 3.47 -5.97
C VAL A 9 1.97 2.27 -6.42
N ASP A 10 2.56 1.46 -7.29
CA ASP A 10 2.10 0.11 -7.57
C ASP A 10 2.67 -0.80 -6.48
N LEU A 11 1.81 -1.32 -5.60
CA LEU A 11 2.26 -2.19 -4.51
C LEU A 11 2.52 -3.62 -4.97
N SER A 12 2.04 -4.02 -6.14
CA SER A 12 2.22 -5.38 -6.65
C SER A 12 3.70 -5.73 -6.86
N ASP A 13 4.51 -4.73 -7.23
CA ASP A 13 5.97 -4.83 -7.35
C ASP A 13 6.69 -5.06 -6.01
N PHE A 14 6.05 -4.75 -4.88
CA PHE A 14 6.67 -4.83 -3.54
C PHE A 14 6.19 -6.02 -2.71
N ILE A 15 4.89 -6.31 -2.76
CA ILE A 15 4.27 -7.36 -1.94
C ILE A 15 4.02 -8.65 -2.72
N GLY A 16 4.10 -8.59 -4.05
CA GLY A 16 3.82 -9.69 -4.95
C GLY A 16 2.36 -9.81 -5.40
N MET A 17 2.11 -10.89 -6.14
CA MET A 17 0.81 -11.23 -6.74
C MET A 17 0.20 -12.42 -6.01
N HIS A 18 -1.13 -12.59 -6.11
CA HIS A 18 -1.81 -13.81 -5.70
C HIS A 18 -1.20 -15.02 -6.44
N PRO A 19 -0.75 -16.08 -5.72
CA PRO A 19 0.04 -17.15 -6.31
C PRO A 19 -0.75 -18.03 -7.28
N GLU A 20 -2.07 -18.14 -7.10
CA GLU A 20 -2.93 -18.98 -7.95
C GLU A 20 -3.47 -18.23 -9.17
N SER A 21 -3.96 -17.00 -8.98
CA SER A 21 -4.58 -16.21 -10.04
C SER A 21 -3.58 -15.33 -10.81
N GLY A 22 -2.40 -15.06 -10.24
CA GLY A 22 -1.44 -14.10 -10.79
C GLY A 22 -1.93 -12.65 -10.77
N GLN A 23 -3.00 -12.35 -10.04
CA GLN A 23 -3.57 -11.01 -9.92
C GLN A 23 -2.90 -10.21 -8.81
N ALA A 24 -2.88 -8.88 -8.95
CA ALA A 24 -2.40 -8.01 -7.89
C ALA A 24 -3.28 -8.14 -6.65
N VAL A 25 -2.69 -7.90 -5.48
CA VAL A 25 -3.45 -7.91 -4.23
C VAL A 25 -4.34 -6.68 -4.18
N ASP A 26 -5.63 -6.87 -4.42
CA ASP A 26 -6.65 -5.83 -4.25
C ASP A 26 -6.96 -5.58 -2.77
N SER A 27 -7.63 -4.46 -2.50
CA SER A 27 -8.21 -4.17 -1.19
C SER A 27 -7.22 -4.20 -0.03
N LEU A 28 -5.92 -4.03 -0.29
CA LEU A 28 -4.88 -4.02 0.73
C LEU A 28 -4.80 -2.64 1.37
N PRO A 29 -5.03 -2.51 2.69
CA PRO A 29 -4.95 -1.21 3.36
C PRO A 29 -3.53 -0.63 3.28
N TYR A 30 -3.44 0.68 3.11
CA TYR A 30 -2.18 1.43 3.17
C TYR A 30 -2.38 2.84 3.70
N GLU A 31 -1.29 3.46 4.14
CA GLU A 31 -1.23 4.85 4.58
C GLU A 31 0.06 5.53 4.14
N PHE A 32 -0.05 6.70 3.52
CA PHE A 32 1.06 7.64 3.36
C PHE A 32 1.10 8.58 4.55
N ARG A 33 2.27 8.69 5.17
CA ARG A 33 2.53 9.60 6.29
C ARG A 33 3.68 10.55 6.01
N ASP A 34 3.65 11.75 6.57
CA ASP A 34 4.79 12.66 6.56
C ASP A 34 5.90 12.20 7.53
N ALA A 35 7.01 12.93 7.57
CA ALA A 35 8.14 12.63 8.47
C ALA A 35 7.79 12.74 9.98
N ASN A 36 6.68 13.40 10.33
CA ASN A 36 6.19 13.52 11.70
C ASN A 36 5.20 12.40 12.07
N GLY A 37 4.85 11.53 11.12
CA GLY A 37 3.86 10.47 11.28
C GLY A 37 2.42 10.92 11.08
N CYS A 38 2.18 12.15 10.59
CA CYS A 38 0.86 12.64 10.22
C CYS A 38 0.38 11.95 8.95
N ILE A 39 -0.85 11.42 8.95
CA ILE A 39 -1.44 10.78 7.77
C ILE A 39 -1.74 11.84 6.71
N LEU A 40 -1.15 11.67 5.54
CA LEU A 40 -1.37 12.50 4.34
C LEU A 40 -2.49 11.92 3.46
N GLN A 41 -2.51 10.59 3.33
CA GLN A 41 -3.49 9.85 2.54
C GLN A 41 -3.57 8.42 3.06
N GLN A 42 -4.76 7.81 3.01
CA GLN A 42 -4.94 6.40 3.32
C GLN A 42 -6.00 5.79 2.39
N GLY A 43 -5.98 4.48 2.25
CA GLY A 43 -6.94 3.78 1.40
C GLY A 43 -6.64 2.31 1.26
N HIS A 44 -7.20 1.71 0.22
CA HIS A 44 -6.94 0.34 -0.18
C HIS A 44 -6.48 0.29 -1.64
N THR A 45 -5.66 -0.69 -2.00
CA THR A 45 -5.24 -0.90 -3.39
C THR A 45 -6.44 -1.19 -4.29
N ASN A 46 -6.35 -0.75 -5.55
CA ASN A 46 -7.34 -1.12 -6.57
C ASN A 46 -7.06 -2.54 -7.11
N GLU A 47 -7.85 -3.00 -8.09
CA GLU A 47 -7.71 -4.31 -8.75
C GLU A 47 -6.35 -4.52 -9.44
N SER A 48 -5.62 -3.43 -9.73
CA SER A 48 -4.28 -3.47 -10.31
C SER A 48 -3.17 -3.42 -9.26
N GLY A 49 -3.49 -3.30 -7.96
CA GLY A 49 -2.49 -3.15 -6.89
C GLY A 49 -2.02 -1.72 -6.65
N ASP A 50 -2.60 -0.72 -7.34
CA ASP A 50 -2.19 0.67 -7.20
C ASP A 50 -2.77 1.31 -5.94
N THR A 51 -1.96 2.15 -5.29
CA THR A 51 -2.46 3.14 -4.34
C THR A 51 -3.24 4.24 -5.06
N GLN A 52 -4.01 5.03 -4.31
CA GLN A 52 -4.40 6.36 -4.75
C GLN A 52 -3.17 7.27 -4.81
N ARG A 53 -3.28 8.35 -5.58
CA ARG A 53 -2.24 9.35 -5.68
C ARG A 53 -2.25 10.26 -4.46
N VAL A 54 -1.11 10.35 -3.77
CA VAL A 54 -0.89 11.39 -2.76
C VAL A 54 -0.41 12.67 -3.43
N MET A 55 -0.89 13.81 -2.95
CA MET A 55 -0.56 15.15 -3.44
C MET A 55 -0.09 16.01 -2.27
N THR A 56 1.00 16.77 -2.45
CA THR A 56 1.50 17.72 -1.45
C THR A 56 1.80 19.07 -2.10
N GLU A 57 1.66 20.15 -1.33
CA GLU A 57 1.89 21.53 -1.80
C GLU A 57 3.39 21.88 -1.88
N LYS A 58 4.23 21.12 -1.17
CA LYS A 58 5.69 21.25 -1.18
C LYS A 58 6.33 19.88 -1.30
N GLN A 59 7.60 19.84 -1.65
CA GLN A 59 8.37 18.59 -1.64
C GLN A 59 8.50 18.10 -0.20
N GLU A 60 8.04 16.89 0.07
CA GLU A 60 8.05 16.28 1.40
C GLU A 60 8.59 14.86 1.34
N GLN A 61 9.26 14.44 2.41
CA GLN A 61 9.55 13.03 2.62
C GLN A 61 8.27 12.35 3.12
N ILE A 62 7.83 11.33 2.39
CA ILE A 62 6.66 10.52 2.73
C ILE A 62 7.09 9.08 3.02
N VAL A 63 6.38 8.42 3.93
CA VAL A 63 6.55 7.02 4.28
C VAL A 63 5.26 6.28 3.97
N LEU A 64 5.35 5.17 3.26
CA LEU A 64 4.21 4.30 2.95
C LEU A 64 4.18 3.12 3.92
N TYR A 65 3.09 3.02 4.68
CA TYR A 65 2.74 1.87 5.50
C TYR A 65 1.77 0.99 4.73
N VAL A 66 2.00 -0.32 4.75
CA VAL A 66 1.17 -1.31 4.05
C VAL A 66 0.64 -2.32 5.06
N GLY A 67 -0.65 -2.65 4.97
CA GLY A 67 -1.38 -3.46 5.93
C GLY A 67 -1.98 -2.63 7.07
N THR A 68 -2.62 -3.31 8.02
CA THR A 68 -3.21 -2.69 9.24
C THR A 68 -2.20 -2.56 10.38
N GLY A 69 -0.93 -2.91 10.15
CA GLY A 69 0.11 -2.98 11.18
C GLY A 69 0.05 -4.24 12.07
N ASP A 70 -1.02 -5.04 11.98
CA ASP A 70 -1.11 -6.31 12.69
C ASP A 70 -0.38 -7.41 11.93
N TRP A 71 0.75 -7.86 12.48
CA TRP A 71 1.45 -9.03 11.96
C TRP A 71 0.73 -10.30 12.41
N LYS A 72 0.30 -11.11 11.44
CA LYS A 72 -0.28 -12.43 11.71
C LYS A 72 0.60 -13.51 11.11
N LEU A 73 1.07 -14.42 11.96
CA LEU A 73 1.71 -15.66 11.52
C LEU A 73 0.60 -16.69 11.26
N ALA A 74 0.42 -17.06 10.00
CA ALA A 74 -0.38 -18.22 9.62
C ALA A 74 0.57 -19.34 9.18
N MET A 75 0.40 -20.53 9.74
CA MET A 75 1.08 -21.74 9.27
C MET A 75 0.04 -22.63 8.61
N ASP A 76 0.19 -22.85 7.31
CA ASP A 76 -0.64 -23.80 6.58
C ASP A 76 -0.24 -25.22 6.99
N GLY A 77 -1.03 -25.82 7.88
CA GLY A 77 -0.95 -27.24 8.20
C GLY A 77 -1.74 -28.04 7.18
N LYS A 78 -1.09 -28.96 6.45
CA LYS A 78 -1.79 -30.03 5.74
C LYS A 78 -2.66 -30.78 6.75
N HIS A 79 -3.98 -30.74 6.56
CA HIS A 79 -4.89 -31.65 7.23
C HIS A 79 -5.13 -32.82 6.26
N ASP A 80 -4.58 -33.99 6.60
CA ASP A 80 -4.98 -35.23 5.95
C ASP A 80 -6.43 -35.52 6.40
N LEU A 81 -7.36 -35.59 5.43
CA LEU A 81 -8.74 -36.01 5.62
C LEU A 81 -8.84 -37.52 5.78
#